data_AF-A0AB32X9K4-F1
#
_entry.id   AF-A0AB32X9K4-F1
#
_cell.length_a   1.000
_cell.length_b   1.000
_cell.length_c   1.000
_cell.angle_alpha   90.00
_cell.angle_beta   90.00
_cell.angle_gamma   90.00
#
_symmetry.space_group_name_H-M   'P 1'
#
loop_
_entity.id
_entity.type
_entity.pdbx_description
1 polymer ?
#
loop_
_entity_poly.entity_id
_entity_poly.type
_entity_poly.pdbx_seq_one_letter_code
_entity_poly.pdbx_strand_id
1 'polypeptide(L)' 'MFEKIRKILAEIEDSQNEIEMLLKLANLSLGDFIEIKRGSMDMPKGVNEAFFTQLSEEVERLKELINALNKIKKGLLVF' A
#
# COMPACT_ATOMS: atom_id res chain seq x y z
N MET A 1 15.84 -12.36 14.07
CA MET A 1 14.40 -11.97 14.01
C MET A 1 14.25 -10.47 13.81
N PHE A 2 14.88 -9.64 14.65
CA PHE A 2 14.81 -8.18 14.52
C PHE A 2 15.37 -7.63 13.21
N GLU A 3 16.39 -8.25 12.61
CA GLU A 3 16.87 -7.86 11.27
C GLU A 3 15.80 -8.00 10.18
N LYS A 4 15.02 -9.10 10.22
CA LYS A 4 13.90 -9.29 9.29
C LYS A 4 12.82 -8.23 9.50
N ILE A 5 12.55 -7.86 10.76
CA ILE A 5 11.63 -6.78 11.09
C ILE A 5 12.13 -5.45 10.51
N ARG A 6 13.40 -5.09 10.75
CA ARG A 6 14.00 -3.85 10.23
C ARG A 6 13.93 -3.77 8.71
N LYS A 7 14.21 -4.88 8.02
CA LYS A 7 14.09 -4.94 6.56
C LYS A 7 12.66 -4.68 6.08
N ILE A 8 11.67 -5.34 6.69
CA ILE A 8 10.26 -5.12 6.32
C ILE A 8 9.81 -3.69 6.64
N LEU A 9 10.27 -3.10 7.73
CA LEU A 9 9.95 -1.71 8.06
C LEU A 9 10.50 -0.72 7.02
N ALA A 10 11.73 -0.94 6.54
CA ALA A 10 12.30 -0.12 5.46
C ALA A 10 11.49 -0.29 4.16
N GLU A 11 11.13 -1.53 3.80
CA GLU A 11 10.31 -1.79 2.61
C GLU A 11 8.89 -1.18 2.73
N ILE A 12 8.32 -1.11 3.94
CA ILE A 12 7.04 -0.42 4.18
C ILE A 12 7.20 1.08 3.97
N GLU A 13 8.26 1.70 4.48
CA GLU A 13 8.53 3.14 4.30
C GLU A 13 8.70 3.48 2.80
N ASP A 14 9.46 2.66 2.07
CA ASP A 14 9.62 2.81 0.62
C ASP A 14 8.26 2.71 -0.11
N SER A 15 7.44 1.74 0.27
CA SER A 15 6.11 1.52 -0.32
C SER A 15 5.16 2.69 -0.02
N GLN A 16 5.19 3.24 1.19
CA GLN A 16 4.40 4.43 1.54
C GLN A 16 4.82 5.64 0.71
N ASN A 17 6.13 5.89 0.56
CA ASN A 17 6.64 7.00 -0.26
C ASN A 17 6.21 6.88 -1.73
N GLU A 18 6.23 5.66 -2.29
CA GLU A 18 5.78 5.41 -3.66
C GLU A 18 4.26 5.62 -3.82
N ILE A 19 3.45 5.13 -2.87
CA ILE A 19 2.00 5.36 -2.85
C ILE A 19 1.67 6.85 -2.80
N GLU A 20 2.33 7.61 -1.93
CA GLU A 20 2.11 9.06 -1.81
C GLU A 20 2.47 9.79 -3.12
N MET A 21 3.55 9.37 -3.78
CA MET A 21 3.94 9.92 -5.08
C MET A 21 2.89 9.61 -6.15
N LEU A 22 2.43 8.37 -6.24
CA LEU A 22 1.42 7.93 -7.22
C LEU A 22 0.08 8.63 -7.00
N LEU A 23 -0.35 8.78 -5.75
CA LEU A 23 -1.55 9.54 -5.39
C LEU A 23 -1.44 11.00 -5.83
N LYS A 24 -0.27 11.62 -5.62
CA LYS A 24 -0.01 13.01 -6.05
C LYS A 24 -0.03 13.15 -7.57
N LEU A 25 0.55 12.20 -8.31
CA LEU A 25 0.53 12.17 -9.77
C LEU A 25 -0.88 11.94 -10.34
N ALA A 26 -1.68 11.12 -9.66
CA ALA A 26 -3.06 10.85 -10.00
C ALA A 26 -4.04 11.96 -9.54
N ASN A 27 -3.57 12.92 -8.75
CA ASN A 27 -4.40 13.92 -8.06
C ASN A 27 -5.57 13.28 -7.29
N LEU A 28 -5.27 12.20 -6.57
CA LEU A 28 -6.22 11.44 -5.76
C LEU A 28 -5.79 11.44 -4.29
N SER A 29 -6.77 11.38 -3.39
CA SER A 29 -6.51 10.95 -2.02
C SER A 29 -6.52 9.42 -1.92
N LEU A 30 -5.92 8.86 -0.87
CA LEU A 30 -6.04 7.43 -0.59
C LEU A 30 -7.50 7.01 -0.39
N GLY A 31 -8.32 7.89 0.21
CA GLY A 31 -9.76 7.66 0.36
C GLY A 31 -10.44 7.48 -0.99
N ASP A 32 -10.26 8.43 -1.91
CA ASP A 32 -10.83 8.38 -3.25
C ASP A 32 -10.39 7.12 -4.00
N PHE A 33 -9.10 6.78 -3.92
CA PHE A 33 -8.58 5.54 -4.50
C PHE A 33 -9.35 4.31 -4.00
N ILE A 34 -9.59 4.20 -2.69
CA ILE A 34 -10.35 3.08 -2.11
C ILE A 34 -11.81 3.11 -2.54
N GLU A 35 -12.46 4.27 -2.57
CA GLU A 35 -13.84 4.44 -3.05
C GLU A 35 -14.00 3.97 -4.51
N ILE A 36 -13.04 4.32 -5.36
CA ILE A 36 -13.01 3.88 -6.76
C ILE A 36 -12.79 2.37 -6.84
N LYS A 37 -11.80 1.82 -6.12
CA LYS A 37 -11.50 0.37 -6.14
C LYS A 37 -12.66 -0.49 -5.66
N ARG A 38 -13.47 -0.01 -4.72
CA ARG A 38 -14.65 -0.73 -4.21
C ARG A 38 -15.93 -0.45 -5.00
N GLY A 39 -15.85 0.34 -6.07
CA GLY A 39 -16.97 0.66 -6.96
C GLY A 39 -18.00 1.62 -6.37
N SER A 40 -17.65 2.39 -5.34
CA SER A 40 -18.51 3.40 -4.72
C SER A 40 -18.33 4.80 -5.31
N MET A 41 -17.26 5.03 -6.05
CA MET A 41 -16.99 6.26 -6.78
C MET A 41 -16.58 5.93 -8.22
N ASP A 42 -17.10 6.68 -9.19
CA ASP A 42 -16.67 6.57 -10.58
C ASP A 42 -15.24 7.11 -10.75
N MET A 43 -14.49 6.52 -11.66
CA MET A 43 -13.14 6.99 -12.00
C MET A 43 -13.19 8.44 -12.52
N PRO A 44 -12.53 9.41 -11.87
CA PRO A 44 -12.55 10.79 -12.32
C PRO A 44 -11.88 10.92 -13.71
N LYS A 45 -12.47 11.72 -14.60
CA LYS A 45 -12.06 11.85 -16.02
C LYS A 45 -10.61 12.31 -16.26
N GLY A 46 -9.91 12.78 -15.23
CA GLY A 46 -8.52 13.23 -15.30
C GLY A 46 -7.50 12.23 -14.75
N VAL A 47 -7.92 11.11 -14.18
CA VAL A 47 -7.01 10.12 -13.61
C VAL A 47 -6.50 9.20 -14.71
N ASN A 48 -5.18 9.10 -14.83
CA ASN A 48 -4.56 8.15 -15.74
C ASN A 48 -4.70 6.72 -15.20
N GLU A 49 -5.34 5.84 -15.97
CA GLU A 49 -5.55 4.42 -15.63
C GLU A 49 -4.24 3.66 -15.38
N ALA A 50 -3.14 4.04 -16.04
CA ALA A 50 -1.83 3.42 -15.81
C ALA A 50 -1.32 3.70 -14.39
N PHE A 51 -1.42 4.95 -13.93
CA PHE A 51 -1.04 5.30 -12.55
C PHE A 51 -1.95 4.65 -11.53
N PHE A 52 -3.24 4.51 -11.84
CA PHE A 52 -4.19 3.84 -10.96
C PHE A 52 -3.92 2.33 -10.83
N THR A 53 -3.49 1.70 -11.93
CA THR A 53 -3.04 0.30 -11.92
C THR A 53 -1.78 0.13 -11.08
N GLN A 54 -0.76 0.95 -11.29
CA GLN A 54 0.48 0.90 -10.49
C GLN A 54 0.21 1.19 -9.00
N LEU A 55 -0.64 2.17 -8.69
CA LEU A 55 -1.06 2.46 -7.32
C LEU A 55 -1.77 1.27 -6.68
N SER A 56 -2.58 0.53 -7.45
CA SER A 56 -3.23 -0.69 -6.96
C SER A 56 -2.21 -1.77 -6.58
N GLU A 57 -1.20 -1.98 -7.42
CA GLU A 57 -0.14 -2.97 -7.16
C GLU A 57 0.66 -2.58 -5.91
N GLU A 58 1.03 -1.31 -5.77
CA GLU A 58 1.83 -0.85 -4.63
C GLU A 58 1.04 -0.89 -3.32
N VAL A 59 -0.27 -0.60 -3.34
CA VAL A 59 -1.14 -0.78 -2.16
C VAL A 59 -1.28 -2.26 -1.78
N GLU A 60 -1.36 -3.18 -2.74
CA GLU A 60 -1.34 -4.62 -2.43
C GLU A 60 0.00 -5.06 -1.84
N ARG A 61 1.12 -4.56 -2.39
CA ARG A 61 2.46 -4.81 -1.83
C ARG A 61 2.58 -4.31 -0.38
N LEU A 62 2.09 -3.11 -0.07
CA LEU A 62 2.06 -2.58 1.30
C LEU A 62 1.28 -3.51 2.24
N LYS A 63 0.10 -4.00 1.82
CA LYS A 63 -0.71 -4.95 2.61
C LYS A 63 0.05 -6.26 2.86
N GLU A 64 0.76 -6.77 1.86
CA GLU A 64 1.56 -7.98 1.98
C GLU A 64 2.73 -7.82 2.96
N LEU A 65 3.44 -6.69 2.91
CA LEU A 65 4.53 -6.38 3.85
C LEU A 65 4.04 -6.30 5.29
N ILE A 66 2.91 -5.63 5.53
CA ILE A 66 2.27 -5.57 6.85
C ILE A 66 1.89 -6.97 7.33
N ASN A 67 1.32 -7.80 6.46
CA ASN A 67 0.98 -9.18 6.80
C ASN A 67 2.23 -10.03 7.08
N ALA A 68 3.31 -9.84 6.33
CA ALA A 68 4.59 -10.52 6.56
C ALA A 68 5.18 -10.15 7.92
N LEU A 69 5.12 -8.87 8.31
CA LEU A 69 5.52 -8.42 9.64
C LEU A 69 4.68 -9.09 10.74
N ASN A 70 3.36 -9.17 10.56
CA ASN A 70 2.48 -9.85 11.51
C ASN A 70 2.78 -11.37 11.60
N LYS A 71 3.17 -12.02 10.51
CA LYS A 71 3.63 -13.42 10.55
C LYS A 71 4.88 -13.59 11.40
N ILE A 72 5.83 -12.65 11.37
CA ILE A 72 6.99 -12.66 12.28
C ILE A 72 6.54 -12.48 13.73
N LYS A 73 5.61 -11.55 13.99
CA LYS A 73 5.05 -11.33 15.33
C LYS A 73 4.48 -12.61 15.96
N LYS A 74 3.86 -13.50 15.16
CA LYS A 74 3.32 -14.77 15.66
C LYS A 74 4.38 -15.68 16.30
N GLY A 75 5.64 -15.60 15.87
CA GLY A 75 6.75 -16.33 16.48
C GLY A 75 7.18 -15.81 17.86
N LEU A 76 6.59 -14.70 18.33
CA LEU A 76 6.82 -14.11 19.64
C LEU A 76 5.66 -14.38 20.63
N LEU A 77 4.61 -15.08 20.19
CA LEU A 77 3.50 -15.44 21.07
C LEU A 77 3.97 -16.52 22.07
N VAL A 78 3.65 -16.35 23.33
CA VAL A 78 3.91 -17.31 24.41
C VAL A 78 2.56 -17.72 25.01
N PHE A 79 2.39 -19.02 25.27
CA PHE A 79 1.17 -19.63 25.81
C PHE A 79 1.20 -19.73 27.32
#